data_AF-A0AB37VG76-F1
#
_entry.id   AF-A0AB37VG76-F1
#
_cell.length_a   1.000
_cell.length_b   1.000
_cell.length_c   1.000
_cell.angle_alpha   90.00
_cell.angle_beta   90.00
_cell.angle_gamma   90.00
#
_symmetry.space_group_name_H-M   'P 1'
#
loop_
_entity.id
_entity.type
_entity.pdbx_description
1 polymer ?
#
loop_
_entity_poly.entity_id
_entity_poly.type
_entity_poly.pdbx_seq_one_letter_code
_entity_poly.pdbx_strand_id
1 'polypeptide(L)'
;MENLEELKREIFNWAVERGQEHVAIEITRMWFRMGGNTSTVKLHQMEDLMGNADWRAINNNRQQIFRWLRGDTKAARAKTRALAKAMEAALPAERYAQLGMTTQHLICVAIREFAAAIIALLLDARDRPQRIAQALQAIQETQRLTSV
;
A
#
# COMPACT_ATOMS: atom_id res chain seq x y z
N MET A 1 -18.22 -2.65 1.78
CA MET A 1 -16.81 -2.30 1.48
C MET A 1 -16.48 -1.09 2.35
N GLU A 2 -16.40 -1.34 3.66
CA GLU A 2 -15.88 -0.43 4.67
C GLU A 2 -14.36 -0.40 4.43
N ASN A 3 -13.66 0.66 4.02
CA ASN A 3 -13.97 2.07 3.84
C ASN A 3 -13.12 2.56 2.63
N LEU A 4 -13.74 2.81 1.47
CA LEU A 4 -13.02 3.19 0.23
C LEU A 4 -12.11 4.42 0.43
N GLU A 5 -12.47 5.32 1.35
CA GLU A 5 -11.67 6.49 1.68
C GLU A 5 -10.41 6.15 2.49
N GLU A 6 -10.44 5.10 3.32
CA GLU A 6 -9.25 4.60 4.01
C GLU A 6 -8.29 3.94 3.04
N LEU A 7 -8.81 3.14 2.10
CA LEU A 7 -8.01 2.56 1.02
C LEU A 7 -7.37 3.67 0.18
N LYS A 8 -8.12 4.71 -0.20
CA LYS A 8 -7.55 5.87 -0.92
C LYS A 8 -6.44 6.53 -0.10
N ARG A 9 -6.68 6.80 1.18
CA ARG A 9 -5.70 7.41 2.08
C ARG A 9 -4.43 6.57 2.14
N GLU A 10 -4.56 5.26 2.28
CA GLU A 10 -3.39 4.37 2.39
C GLU A 10 -2.60 4.28 1.08
N ILE A 11 -3.28 4.29 -0.06
CA ILE A 11 -2.62 4.41 -1.36
C ILE A 11 -1.85 5.73 -1.51
N PHE A 12 -2.37 6.84 -0.98
CA PHE A 12 -1.64 8.11 -0.95
C PHE A 12 -0.44 8.07 0.00
N ASN A 13 -0.58 7.49 1.20
CA ASN A 13 0.54 7.30 2.13
C ASN A 13 1.66 6.48 1.48
N TRP A 14 1.29 5.37 0.84
CA TRP A 14 2.24 4.54 0.11
C TRP A 14 2.94 5.30 -1.03
N ALA A 15 2.20 6.14 -1.74
CA ALA A 15 2.75 6.96 -2.82
C ALA A 15 3.70 8.06 -2.31
N VAL A 16 3.49 8.59 -1.09
CA VAL A 16 4.42 9.52 -0.45
C VAL A 16 5.75 8.83 -0.13
N GLU A 17 5.71 7.59 0.34
CA GLU A 17 6.92 6.85 0.74
C GLU A 17 7.71 6.23 -0.43
N ARG A 18 7.01 5.72 -1.45
CA ARG A 18 7.64 4.96 -2.55
C ARG A 18 7.55 5.64 -3.92
N GLY A 19 6.81 6.73 -4.02
CA GLY A 19 6.52 7.43 -5.28
C GLY A 19 5.28 6.91 -5.98
N GLN A 20 4.52 7.82 -6.61
CA GLN A 20 3.30 7.50 -7.35
C GLN A 20 3.52 6.51 -8.49
N GLU A 21 4.69 6.54 -9.14
CA GLU A 21 5.01 5.63 -10.23
C GLU A 21 5.05 4.17 -9.76
N HIS A 22 5.77 3.90 -8.67
CA HIS A 22 5.85 2.56 -8.08
C HIS A 22 4.45 2.03 -7.72
N VAL A 23 3.65 2.85 -7.04
CA VAL A 23 2.28 2.48 -6.64
C VAL A 23 1.38 2.21 -7.86
N ALA A 24 1.48 3.04 -8.89
CA ALA A 24 0.70 2.84 -10.12
C ALA A 24 1.10 1.55 -10.85
N ILE A 25 2.38 1.18 -10.84
CA ILE A 25 2.87 -0.07 -11.41
C ILE A 25 2.23 -1.27 -10.70
N GLU A 26 2.30 -1.30 -9.37
CA GLU A 26 1.76 -2.42 -8.59
C GLU A 26 0.25 -2.56 -8.72
N ILE A 27 -0.51 -1.45 -8.66
CA ILE A 27 -1.96 -1.46 -8.89
C ILE A 27 -2.29 -1.98 -10.29
N THR A 28 -1.56 -1.52 -11.31
CA THR A 28 -1.82 -1.93 -12.69
C THR A 28 -1.49 -3.41 -12.90
N ARG A 29 -0.40 -3.92 -12.31
CA ARG A 29 -0.05 -5.35 -12.33
C ARG A 29 -1.17 -6.18 -11.72
N MET A 30 -1.67 -5.80 -10.55
CA MET A 30 -2.78 -6.52 -9.91
C MET A 30 -4.07 -6.41 -10.73
N TRP A 31 -4.35 -5.26 -11.33
CA TRP A 31 -5.52 -5.06 -12.18
C TRP A 31 -5.56 -6.07 -13.34
N PHE A 32 -4.45 -6.23 -14.07
CA PHE A 32 -4.37 -7.20 -15.16
C PHE A 32 -4.38 -8.65 -14.68
N ARG A 33 -3.75 -8.97 -13.54
CA ARG A 33 -3.84 -10.32 -12.93
C ARG A 33 -5.28 -10.71 -12.58
N MET A 34 -6.13 -9.73 -12.27
CA MET A 34 -7.55 -9.92 -11.97
C MET A 34 -8.47 -9.91 -13.21
N GLY A 35 -7.90 -10.03 -14.41
CA GLY A 35 -8.66 -10.03 -15.68
C GLY A 35 -8.75 -8.67 -16.37
N GLY A 36 -8.37 -7.58 -15.68
CA GLY A 36 -8.16 -6.26 -16.26
C GLY A 36 -9.36 -5.66 -17.01
N ASN A 37 -9.08 -4.51 -17.65
CA ASN A 37 -9.89 -3.80 -18.66
C ASN A 37 -11.39 -4.13 -18.73
N THR A 38 -12.10 -3.74 -17.67
CA THR A 38 -13.57 -3.76 -17.63
C THR A 38 -14.17 -2.61 -18.44
N SER A 39 -15.49 -2.59 -18.58
CA SER A 39 -16.21 -1.44 -19.18
C SER A 39 -15.96 -0.12 -18.45
N THR A 40 -15.61 -0.17 -17.16
CA THR A 40 -15.47 1.01 -16.29
C THR A 40 -14.04 1.56 -16.24
N VAL A 41 -13.04 0.68 -16.23
CA VAL A 41 -11.63 1.04 -16.10
C VAL A 41 -10.83 0.39 -17.22
N LYS A 42 -10.16 1.23 -18.01
CA LYS A 42 -9.21 0.82 -19.04
C LYS A 42 -7.83 1.37 -18.70
N LEU A 43 -6.88 0.47 -18.47
CA LEU A 43 -5.47 0.76 -18.29
C LEU A 43 -4.67 0.14 -19.44
N HIS A 44 -3.44 0.59 -19.61
CA HIS A 44 -2.52 0.09 -20.63
C HIS A 44 -1.65 -1.01 -20.03
N GLN A 45 -1.38 -2.09 -20.77
CA GLN A 45 -0.31 -3.00 -20.36
C GLN A 45 1.01 -2.25 -20.34
N MET A 46 1.82 -2.52 -19.33
CA MET A 46 3.06 -1.78 -19.05
C MET A 46 4.31 -2.59 -19.32
N GLU A 47 4.14 -3.86 -19.67
CA GLU A 47 5.21 -4.81 -19.91
C GLU A 47 4.85 -5.60 -21.17
N ASP A 48 5.80 -5.79 -22.07
CA ASP A 48 5.63 -6.71 -23.19
C ASP A 48 5.79 -8.18 -22.73
N LEU A 49 5.61 -9.12 -23.65
CA LEU A 49 5.76 -10.56 -23.37
C LEU A 49 7.18 -10.96 -22.95
N MET A 50 8.17 -10.10 -23.17
CA MET A 50 9.57 -10.30 -22.80
C MET A 50 9.93 -9.57 -21.49
N GLY A 51 8.97 -8.88 -20.86
CA GLY A 51 9.16 -8.15 -19.62
C GLY A 51 9.75 -6.74 -19.78
N ASN A 52 9.83 -6.21 -21.01
CA ASN A 52 10.32 -4.85 -21.23
C ASN A 52 9.26 -3.83 -20.83
N ALA A 53 9.67 -2.81 -20.08
CA ALA A 53 8.77 -1.77 -19.60
C ALA A 53 8.35 -0.80 -20.72
N ASP A 54 7.04 -0.62 -20.89
CA ASP A 54 6.45 0.49 -21.63
C ASP A 54 6.29 1.71 -20.69
N TRP A 55 7.30 2.58 -20.70
CA TRP A 55 7.33 3.81 -19.91
C TRP A 55 6.16 4.75 -20.19
N ARG A 56 5.62 4.75 -21.42
CA ARG A 56 4.48 5.58 -21.78
C ARG A 56 3.21 5.05 -21.14
N ALA A 57 3.00 3.73 -21.20
CA ALA A 57 1.87 3.08 -20.53
C ALA A 57 1.91 3.30 -19.01
N ILE A 58 3.08 3.16 -18.38
CA ILE A 58 3.28 3.41 -16.95
C ILE A 58 2.85 4.84 -16.58
N ASN A 59 3.36 5.85 -17.29
CA ASN A 59 3.04 7.25 -17.00
C ASN A 59 1.55 7.56 -17.22
N ASN A 60 0.93 7.02 -18.27
CA ASN A 60 -0.49 7.17 -18.53
C ASN A 60 -1.35 6.54 -17.42
N ASN A 61 -1.02 5.32 -17.01
CA ASN A 61 -1.74 4.64 -15.94
C ASN A 61 -1.61 5.39 -14.62
N ARG A 62 -0.40 5.84 -14.26
CA ARG A 62 -0.15 6.67 -13.08
C ARG A 62 -1.02 7.92 -13.08
N GLN A 63 -1.02 8.69 -14.17
CA GLN A 63 -1.85 9.89 -14.26
C GLN A 63 -3.34 9.58 -14.12
N GLN A 64 -3.82 8.52 -14.79
CA GLN A 64 -5.22 8.12 -14.74
C GLN A 64 -5.65 7.68 -13.33
N ILE A 65 -4.92 6.76 -12.71
CA ILE A 65 -5.21 6.22 -11.38
C ILE A 65 -5.27 7.38 -10.38
N PHE A 66 -4.20 8.17 -10.25
CA PHE A 66 -4.15 9.25 -9.26
C PHE A 66 -5.12 10.40 -9.56
N ARG A 67 -5.56 10.57 -10.80
CA ARG A 67 -6.65 11.51 -11.14
C ARG A 67 -8.00 10.99 -10.66
N TRP A 68 -8.27 9.68 -10.77
CA TRP A 68 -9.52 9.10 -10.28
C TRP A 68 -9.56 9.05 -8.75
N LEU A 69 -8.44 8.76 -8.10
CA LEU A 69 -8.33 8.77 -6.63
C LEU A 69 -8.57 10.16 -6.03
N ARG A 70 -8.17 11.24 -6.72
CA ARG A 70 -8.43 12.63 -6.30
C ARG A 70 -9.81 13.16 -6.69
N GLY A 71 -10.50 12.48 -7.61
CA GLY A 71 -11.71 13.00 -8.22
C GLY A 71 -12.98 12.60 -7.47
N ASP A 72 -13.86 13.56 -7.24
CA ASP A 72 -15.16 13.34 -6.57
C ASP A 72 -16.34 13.26 -7.56
N THR A 73 -16.08 13.12 -8.85
CA THR A 73 -17.16 12.91 -9.82
C THR A 73 -17.73 11.50 -9.71
N LYS A 74 -18.99 11.30 -10.13
CA LYS A 74 -19.62 9.96 -10.18
C LYS A 74 -18.76 8.96 -10.97
N ALA A 75 -18.17 9.42 -12.07
CA ALA A 75 -17.29 8.61 -12.91
C ALA A 75 -15.97 8.26 -12.18
N ALA A 76 -15.33 9.22 -11.51
CA ALA A 76 -14.10 8.97 -10.75
C ALA A 76 -14.35 7.97 -9.61
N ARG A 77 -15.43 8.15 -8.82
CA ARG A 77 -15.82 7.21 -7.77
C ARG A 77 -16.10 5.80 -8.31
N ALA A 78 -16.78 5.68 -9.46
CA ALA A 78 -17.03 4.38 -10.08
C ALA A 78 -15.73 3.68 -10.49
N LYS A 79 -14.78 4.43 -11.07
CA LYS A 79 -13.46 3.90 -11.44
C LYS A 79 -12.62 3.49 -10.23
N THR A 80 -12.59 4.33 -9.21
CA THR A 80 -11.90 4.03 -7.93
C THR A 80 -12.49 2.79 -7.28
N ARG A 81 -13.82 2.64 -7.27
CA ARG A 81 -14.48 1.43 -6.75
C ARG A 81 -14.18 0.18 -7.58
N ALA A 82 -14.13 0.29 -8.90
CA ALA A 82 -13.76 -0.82 -9.77
C ALA A 82 -12.30 -1.27 -9.53
N LEU A 83 -11.41 -0.33 -9.22
CA LEU A 83 -10.00 -0.61 -8.88
C LEU A 83 -9.77 -1.11 -7.46
N ALA A 84 -10.76 -1.02 -6.56
CA ALA A 84 -10.57 -1.27 -5.12
C ALA A 84 -9.88 -2.60 -4.82
N LYS A 85 -10.34 -3.70 -5.41
CA LYS A 85 -9.73 -5.03 -5.20
C LYS A 85 -8.29 -5.11 -5.69
N ALA A 86 -7.97 -4.45 -6.81
CA ALA A 86 -6.61 -4.41 -7.32
C ALA A 86 -5.69 -3.54 -6.45
N MET A 87 -6.21 -2.45 -5.88
CA MET A 87 -5.48 -1.62 -4.91
C MET A 87 -5.20 -2.39 -3.62
N GLU A 88 -6.20 -3.08 -3.08
CA GLU A 88 -6.07 -3.94 -1.91
C GLU A 88 -5.01 -5.03 -2.11
N ALA A 89 -5.06 -5.75 -3.23
CA ALA A 89 -4.08 -6.79 -3.53
C ALA A 89 -2.68 -6.26 -3.88
N ALA A 90 -2.56 -4.99 -4.29
CA ALA A 90 -1.28 -4.36 -4.59
C ALA A 90 -0.58 -3.85 -3.33
N LEU A 91 -1.33 -3.61 -2.25
CA LEU A 91 -0.74 -3.15 -1.00
C LEU A 91 0.20 -4.23 -0.43
N PRO A 92 1.43 -3.86 -0.02
CA PRO A 92 2.26 -4.71 0.82
C PRO A 92 1.46 -5.19 2.04
N ALA A 93 1.71 -6.43 2.49
CA ALA A 93 0.96 -7.07 3.57
C ALA A 93 0.84 -6.19 4.84
N GLU A 94 1.90 -5.45 5.17
CA GLU A 94 1.92 -4.50 6.28
C GLU A 94 0.87 -3.40 6.10
N ARG A 95 0.79 -2.77 4.93
CA ARG A 95 -0.19 -1.70 4.65
C ARG A 95 -1.60 -2.23 4.51
N TYR A 96 -1.77 -3.38 3.87
CA TYR A 96 -3.07 -4.03 3.76
C TYR A 96 -3.66 -4.28 5.15
N ALA A 97 -2.82 -4.73 6.09
CA ALA A 97 -3.28 -5.05 7.42
C ALA A 97 -3.55 -3.80 8.30
N GLN A 98 -3.13 -2.59 7.87
CA GLN A 98 -3.60 -1.30 8.42
C GLN A 98 -5.05 -0.97 8.05
N LEU A 99 -5.57 -1.50 6.93
CA LEU A 99 -6.96 -1.29 6.51
C LEU A 99 -7.99 -2.05 7.37
N GLY A 100 -7.53 -2.90 8.28
CA GLY A 100 -8.41 -3.65 9.18
C GLY A 100 -7.85 -3.88 10.58
N MET A 101 -6.76 -3.20 10.98
CA MET A 101 -6.00 -3.41 12.23
C MET A 101 -6.16 -4.82 12.82
N THR A 102 -5.72 -5.84 12.09
CA THR A 102 -5.78 -7.20 12.60
C THR A 102 -4.65 -7.43 13.61
N THR A 103 -4.85 -8.29 14.61
CA THR A 103 -3.80 -8.66 15.57
C THR A 103 -2.52 -9.11 14.85
N GLN A 104 -2.64 -9.80 13.72
CA GLN A 104 -1.51 -10.21 12.88
C GLN A 104 -0.73 -9.03 12.31
N HIS A 105 -1.40 -7.93 11.93
CA HIS A 105 -0.74 -6.70 11.47
C HIS A 105 0.21 -6.16 12.54
N LEU A 106 -0.30 -5.99 13.76
CA LEU A 106 0.44 -5.40 14.85
C LEU A 106 1.59 -6.29 15.30
N ILE A 107 1.42 -7.62 15.21
CA ILE A 107 2.51 -8.57 15.44
C ILE A 107 3.62 -8.35 14.39
N CYS A 108 3.28 -8.21 13.10
CA CYS A 108 4.27 -7.93 12.05
C CYS A 108 5.00 -6.60 12.28
N VAL A 109 4.27 -5.55 12.66
CA VAL A 109 4.87 -4.24 13.01
C VAL A 109 5.80 -4.38 14.21
N ALA A 110 5.37 -5.04 15.28
CA ALA A 110 6.19 -5.28 16.47
C ALA A 110 7.48 -6.03 16.11
N ILE A 111 7.41 -7.10 15.30
CA ILE A 111 8.60 -7.84 14.85
C ILE A 111 9.57 -6.92 14.10
N ARG A 112 9.06 -6.10 13.17
CA ARG A 112 9.90 -5.18 12.37
C ARG A 112 10.59 -4.13 13.23
N GLU A 113 9.85 -3.49 14.14
CA GLU A 113 10.42 -2.47 15.02
C GLU A 113 11.44 -3.07 16.00
N PHE A 114 11.20 -4.29 16.50
CA PHE A 114 12.18 -5.01 17.31
C PHE A 114 13.45 -5.37 16.54
N ALA A 115 13.32 -5.85 15.30
CA ALA A 115 14.48 -6.12 14.45
C ALA A 115 15.31 -4.85 14.20
N ALA A 116 14.64 -3.72 13.91
CA ALA A 116 15.30 -2.43 13.73
C ALA A 116 16.04 -1.97 15.00
N ALA A 117 15.42 -2.13 16.18
CA ALA A 117 16.04 -1.80 17.46
C ALA A 117 17.27 -2.68 17.77
N ILE A 118 17.19 -3.99 17.52
CA ILE A 118 18.32 -4.92 17.69
C ILE A 118 19.47 -4.52 16.77
N ILE A 119 19.20 -4.23 15.50
CA ILE A 119 20.23 -3.78 14.55
C ILE A 119 20.88 -2.47 15.04
N ALA A 120 20.08 -1.49 15.49
CA ALA A 120 20.59 -0.23 16.01
C ALA A 120 21.48 -0.41 17.26
N LEU A 121 21.13 -1.36 18.14
CA LEU A 121 21.95 -1.73 19.30
C LEU A 121 23.28 -2.36 18.86
N LEU A 122 23.25 -3.33 17.96
CA LEU A 122 24.43 -4.05 17.48
C LEU A 122 25.41 -3.13 16.72
N LEU A 123 24.89 -2.12 16.02
CA LEU A 123 25.69 -1.16 15.25
C LEU A 123 26.08 0.10 16.06
N ASP A 124 25.79 0.14 17.36
CA ASP A 124 26.02 1.30 18.23
C ASP A 124 25.45 2.61 17.65
N ALA A 125 24.28 2.52 17.02
CA ALA A 125 23.66 3.65 16.33
C ALA A 125 23.33 4.80 17.31
N ARG A 126 23.33 6.03 16.81
CA ARG A 126 23.06 7.23 17.65
C ARG A 126 21.58 7.34 18.06
N ASP A 127 20.68 6.74 17.31
CA ASP A 127 19.22 6.78 17.53
C ASP A 127 18.68 5.58 18.33
N ARG A 128 19.55 4.83 19.02
CA ARG A 128 19.17 3.67 19.85
C ARG A 128 17.97 3.94 20.79
N PRO A 129 17.94 5.03 21.59
CA PRO A 129 16.80 5.28 22.49
C PRO A 129 15.47 5.39 21.76
N GLN A 130 15.45 6.06 20.61
CA GLN A 130 14.26 6.24 19.79
C GLN A 130 13.78 4.91 19.20
N ARG A 131 14.71 4.07 18.70
CA ARG A 131 14.39 2.75 18.16
C ARG A 131 13.83 1.80 19.21
N ILE A 132 14.39 1.82 20.42
CA ILE A 132 13.88 1.03 21.55
C ILE A 132 12.47 1.49 21.93
N ALA A 133 12.23 2.80 22.00
CA ALA A 133 10.91 3.35 22.33
C ALA A 133 9.84 2.93 21.29
N GLN A 134 10.18 2.97 20.00
CA GLN A 134 9.29 2.53 18.91
C GLN A 134 8.95 1.03 19.01
N ALA A 135 9.94 0.18 19.29
CA ALA A 135 9.73 -1.25 19.48
C ALA A 135 8.81 -1.54 20.69
N LEU A 136 9.03 -0.86 21.81
CA LEU A 136 8.19 -0.99 23.01
C LEU A 136 6.76 -0.53 22.78
N GLN A 137 6.57 0.57 22.06
CA GLN A 137 5.23 1.04 21.70
C GLN A 137 4.49 0.03 20.83
N ALA A 138 5.15 -0.52 19.80
CA ALA A 138 4.54 -1.49 18.90
C ALA A 138 4.05 -2.75 19.63
N ILE A 139 4.78 -3.21 20.66
CA ILE A 139 4.36 -4.39 21.44
C ILE A 139 3.20 -4.06 22.40
N GLN A 140 3.18 -2.87 22.99
CA GLN A 140 2.06 -2.44 23.83
C GLN A 140 0.75 -2.37 23.03
N GLU A 141 0.83 -1.94 21.77
CA GLU A 141 -0.30 -1.94 20.85
C GLU A 141 -0.81 -3.36 20.55
N THR A 142 0.08 -4.37 20.45
CA THR A 142 -0.34 -5.78 20.33
C THR A 142 -1.05 -6.30 21.60
N GLN A 143 -0.58 -5.92 22.78
CA GLN A 143 -1.14 -6.35 24.06
C GLN A 143 -2.56 -5.80 24.27
N ARG A 144 -2.80 -4.52 23.93
CA ARG A 144 -4.12 -3.89 24.07
C ARG A 144 -5.23 -4.59 23.30
N LEU A 145 -4.92 -5.23 22.18
CA LEU A 145 -5.91 -5.93 21.34
C LEU A 145 -6.06 -7.42 21.64
N THR A 146 -5.12 -8.01 22.37
CA THR A 146 -5.16 -9.42 22.81
C THR A 146 -5.71 -9.59 24.23
N SER A 147 -5.88 -8.49 24.96
CA SER A 147 -6.39 -8.45 26.35
C SER A 147 -7.92 -8.42 26.42
N VAL A 148 -8.60 -9.24 25.61
CA VAL A 148 -10.06 -9.43 25.66
C VAL A 148 -10.43 -10.40 26.78
#